data_AF-A0A1G0E9C0-F1
#
_entry.id   AF-A0A1G0E9C0-F1
#
_cell.length_a   1.000
_cell.length_b   1.000
_cell.length_c   1.000
_cell.angle_alpha   90.00
_cell.angle_beta   90.00
_cell.angle_gamma   90.00
#
_symmetry.space_group_name_H-M   'P 1'
#
loop_
_entity.id
_entity.type
_entity.pdbx_description
1 polymer ?
#
loop_
_entity_poly.entity_id
_entity_poly.type
_entity_poly.pdbx_seq_one_letter_code
_entity_poly.pdbx_strand_id
1 'polypeptide(L)'
;MTTKKKASAPAKKAPMKKTAIPAKKMTKSAAGPSVKNAPRPAAKKPKKEHKKKVVRDSFTMPQSEYQKIAEIKAVCLKARMHVKKSEVLRAGLKALAGLNATQLKRALSELEKIKTGRPKKH
;
A
#
# COMPACT_ATOMS: atom_id res chain seq x y z
N MET A 1 -58.80 -18.63 -33.65
CA MET A 1 -58.94 -17.20 -33.30
C MET A 1 -57.56 -16.66 -32.93
N THR A 2 -56.84 -15.93 -33.78
CA THR A 2 -56.87 -14.44 -33.93
C THR A 2 -56.87 -13.76 -32.54
N THR A 3 -55.93 -12.93 -32.07
CA THR A 3 -55.08 -11.85 -32.64
C THR A 3 -54.27 -11.25 -31.46
N LYS A 4 -52.96 -10.96 -31.52
CA LYS A 4 -52.27 -9.75 -32.05
C LYS A 4 -51.91 -8.68 -30.97
N LYS A 5 -50.61 -8.29 -30.97
CA LYS A 5 -50.00 -6.97 -30.61
C LYS A 5 -50.11 -6.52 -29.13
N LYS A 6 -49.18 -5.72 -28.56
CA LYS A 6 -48.39 -4.61 -29.11
C LYS A 6 -47.23 -4.22 -28.16
N ALA A 7 -46.12 -3.76 -28.73
CA ALA A 7 -45.00 -3.08 -28.06
C ALA A 7 -45.38 -1.67 -27.56
N SER A 8 -44.67 -1.15 -26.54
CA SER A 8 -44.64 0.28 -26.18
C SER A 8 -43.58 0.61 -25.11
N ALA A 9 -42.42 1.11 -25.54
CA ALA A 9 -41.71 2.24 -24.90
C ALA A 9 -41.93 3.46 -25.83
N PRO A 10 -41.66 4.75 -25.48
CA PRO A 10 -40.91 5.33 -24.34
C PRO A 10 -41.61 6.56 -23.67
N ALA A 11 -41.03 7.17 -22.62
CA ALA A 11 -40.98 8.65 -22.45
C ALA A 11 -40.35 9.11 -21.12
N LYS A 12 -39.63 10.23 -21.24
CA LYS A 12 -38.94 11.06 -20.24
C LYS A 12 -39.92 11.80 -19.31
N LYS A 13 -39.53 12.05 -18.04
CA LYS A 13 -39.34 13.38 -17.40
C LYS A 13 -39.16 13.26 -15.87
N ALA A 14 -38.07 13.86 -15.37
CA ALA A 14 -37.85 14.30 -13.99
C ALA A 14 -38.75 15.54 -13.68
N PRO A 15 -38.65 16.29 -12.54
CA PRO A 15 -37.72 16.24 -11.38
C PRO A 15 -38.37 16.60 -10.00
N MET A 16 -37.54 16.78 -8.95
CA MET A 16 -37.70 17.52 -7.67
C MET A 16 -37.18 16.63 -6.51
N LYS A 17 -36.37 17.06 -5.53
CA LYS A 17 -36.16 18.37 -4.90
C LYS A 17 -34.87 18.27 -4.07
N LYS A 18 -33.88 19.15 -4.26
CA LYS A 18 -32.89 19.47 -3.21
C LYS A 18 -32.66 20.97 -3.21
N THR A 19 -33.14 21.56 -2.12
CA THR A 19 -33.14 22.97 -1.78
C THR A 19 -31.71 23.46 -1.51
N ALA A 20 -31.46 24.70 -1.95
CA ALA A 20 -30.22 25.46 -1.80
C ALA A 20 -30.02 26.01 -0.38
N ILE A 21 -28.76 26.24 0.01
CA ILE A 21 -28.30 27.47 0.71
C ILE A 21 -26.86 27.80 0.21
N PRO A 22 -26.57 29.06 -0.17
CA PRO A 22 -25.28 29.50 -0.71
C PRO A 22 -24.39 30.18 0.35
N ALA A 23 -23.06 30.14 0.17
CA ALA A 23 -22.16 31.11 0.79
C ALA A 23 -20.97 31.42 -0.14
N LYS A 24 -20.89 32.69 -0.50
CA LYS A 24 -19.92 33.34 -1.39
C LYS A 24 -18.98 34.18 -0.54
N LYS A 25 -17.69 34.22 -0.95
CA LYS A 25 -16.70 35.34 -0.89
C LYS A 25 -15.33 34.87 -0.37
N MET A 26 -14.31 34.97 -1.23
CA MET A 26 -13.17 35.92 -1.15
C MET A 26 -12.11 35.44 -0.14
N THR A 27 -10.82 35.35 -0.45
CA THR A 27 -9.99 36.38 -1.08
C THR A 27 -8.75 35.76 -1.75
N LYS A 28 -8.48 36.25 -2.96
CA LYS A 28 -7.17 36.23 -3.60
C LYS A 28 -6.45 37.49 -3.09
N SER A 29 -5.33 37.34 -2.40
CA SER A 29 -4.46 38.43 -1.93
C SER A 29 -3.14 37.79 -1.51
N ALA A 30 -1.96 38.34 -1.69
CA ALA A 30 -1.43 39.39 -2.54
C ALA A 30 0.09 39.13 -2.46
N ALA A 31 0.80 39.30 -3.56
CA ALA A 31 2.25 39.22 -3.56
C ALA A 31 2.85 40.50 -2.92
N GLY A 32 3.80 40.32 -1.99
CA GLY A 32 4.72 41.33 -1.47
C GLY A 32 4.38 41.91 -0.09
N PRO A 33 5.37 42.34 0.74
CA PRO A 33 6.78 42.58 0.43
C PRO A 33 7.81 41.88 1.34
N SER A 34 9.05 41.89 0.86
CA SER A 34 10.29 41.54 1.55
C SER A 34 10.48 42.35 2.85
N VAL A 35 10.78 41.68 3.96
CA VAL A 35 11.44 42.29 5.12
C VAL A 35 12.61 41.42 5.55
N LYS A 36 13.78 42.05 5.44
CA LYS A 36 15.12 41.56 5.75
C LYS A 36 15.31 41.58 7.27
N ASN A 37 15.39 40.42 7.92
CA ASN A 37 15.83 40.33 9.32
C ASN A 37 17.15 39.56 9.44
N ALA A 38 18.10 40.24 10.07
CA ALA A 38 19.49 39.89 10.34
C ALA A 38 19.69 38.54 11.08
N PRO A 39 20.90 37.95 11.03
CA PRO A 39 21.15 36.61 11.54
C PRO A 39 21.13 36.58 13.07
N ARG A 40 20.18 35.82 13.64
CA ARG A 40 20.16 35.49 15.08
C ARG A 40 21.10 34.29 15.33
N PRO A 41 21.92 34.30 16.39
CA PRO A 41 22.95 33.29 16.62
C PRO A 41 22.36 31.88 16.68
N ALA A 42 23.03 30.96 15.98
CA ALA A 42 22.65 29.56 15.86
C ALA A 42 22.72 28.86 17.23
N ALA A 43 21.60 28.85 17.95
CA ALA A 43 21.36 27.87 19.00
C ALA A 43 21.41 26.49 18.34
N LYS A 44 22.46 25.72 18.66
CA LYS A 44 22.68 24.34 18.21
C LYS A 44 21.45 23.51 18.55
N LYS A 45 20.57 23.33 17.57
CA LYS A 45 19.44 22.40 17.68
C LYS A 45 20.02 21.00 17.85
N PRO A 46 19.50 20.19 18.80
CA PRO A 46 19.96 18.82 18.99
C PRO A 46 19.81 18.07 17.66
N LYS A 47 20.88 17.37 17.24
CA LYS A 47 20.88 16.52 16.04
C LYS A 47 19.70 15.55 16.15
N LYS A 48 18.67 15.77 15.33
CA LYS A 48 17.63 14.78 15.09
C LYS A 48 18.34 13.49 14.68
N GLU A 49 18.23 12.46 15.52
CA GLU A 49 18.60 11.10 15.14
C GLU A 49 18.04 10.82 13.75
N HIS A 50 18.93 10.44 12.83
CA HIS A 50 18.54 10.13 11.47
C HIS A 50 17.59 8.93 11.51
N LYS A 51 16.31 9.17 11.17
CA LYS A 51 15.32 8.11 11.00
C LYS A 51 15.90 7.02 10.10
N LYS A 52 15.89 5.76 10.57
CA LYS A 52 16.38 4.61 9.79
C LYS A 52 15.69 4.59 8.43
N LYS A 53 16.48 4.57 7.36
CA LYS A 53 15.96 4.51 5.98
C LYS A 53 15.19 3.20 5.79
N VAL A 54 13.95 3.29 5.31
CA VAL A 54 13.12 2.13 5.00
C VAL A 54 13.28 1.81 3.51
N VAL A 55 13.78 0.62 3.19
CA VAL A 55 13.84 0.10 1.82
C VAL A 55 12.61 -0.78 1.57
N ARG A 56 11.90 -0.53 0.47
CA ARG A 56 10.79 -1.37 0.01
C ARG A 56 11.28 -2.21 -1.15
N ASP A 57 11.42 -3.50 -0.91
CA ASP A 57 11.75 -4.49 -1.93
C ASP A 57 10.51 -5.33 -2.27
N SER A 58 10.34 -5.66 -3.55
CA SER A 58 9.22 -6.46 -4.06
C SER A 58 9.79 -7.75 -4.65
N PHE A 59 9.51 -8.88 -4.00
CA PHE A 59 10.02 -10.19 -4.42
C PHE A 59 9.12 -10.84 -5.47
N THR A 60 9.74 -11.47 -6.47
CA THR A 60 9.11 -12.45 -7.37
C THR A 60 9.25 -13.84 -6.76
N MET A 61 8.15 -14.57 -6.60
CA MET A 61 8.12 -15.91 -6.01
C MET A 61 7.04 -16.79 -6.65
N PRO A 62 7.13 -18.13 -6.59
CA PRO A 62 6.13 -19.02 -7.14
C PRO A 62 4.80 -18.87 -6.39
N GLN A 63 3.69 -19.16 -7.07
CA GLN A 63 2.36 -19.03 -6.47
C GLN A 63 2.19 -19.89 -5.22
N SER A 64 2.73 -21.11 -5.23
CA SER A 64 2.71 -22.05 -4.11
C SER A 64 3.39 -21.48 -2.86
N GLU A 65 4.52 -20.79 -3.01
CA GLU A 65 5.22 -20.16 -1.87
C GLU A 65 4.52 -18.88 -1.40
N TYR A 66 3.92 -18.13 -2.33
CA TYR A 66 3.12 -16.96 -1.97
C TYR A 66 1.90 -17.37 -1.12
N GLN A 67 1.28 -18.51 -1.41
CA GLN A 67 0.19 -19.06 -0.61
C GLN A 67 0.63 -19.44 0.82
N LYS A 68 1.83 -20.01 0.99
CA LYS A 68 2.39 -20.27 2.33
C LYS A 68 2.46 -19.01 3.20
N ILE A 69 2.76 -17.84 2.62
CA ILE A 69 2.71 -16.56 3.36
C ILE A 69 1.29 -16.24 3.82
N ALA A 70 0.28 -16.49 2.99
CA ALA A 70 -1.12 -16.27 3.35
C ALA A 70 -1.58 -17.24 4.46
N GLU A 71 -1.17 -18.50 4.39
CA GLU A 71 -1.42 -19.50 5.43
C GLU A 71 -0.82 -19.10 6.77
N ILE A 72 0.46 -18.68 6.78
CA ILE A 72 1.13 -18.19 8.00
C ILE A 72 0.35 -17.00 8.59
N LYS A 73 -0.07 -16.05 7.75
CA LYS A 73 -0.92 -14.94 8.21
C LYS A 73 -2.23 -15.44 8.81
N ALA A 74 -2.88 -16.43 8.21
CA ALA A 74 -4.13 -16.99 8.73
C ALA A 74 -3.90 -17.68 10.09
N VAL A 75 -2.80 -18.40 10.28
CA VAL A 75 -2.41 -18.98 11.57
C VAL A 75 -2.20 -17.89 12.61
N CYS A 76 -1.48 -16.82 12.28
CA CYS A 76 -1.30 -15.69 13.19
C CYS A 76 -2.62 -15.00 13.54
N LEU A 77 -3.53 -14.84 12.57
CA LEU A 77 -4.85 -14.25 12.80
C LEU A 77 -5.68 -15.09 13.77
N LYS A 78 -5.63 -16.42 13.67
CA LYS A 78 -6.25 -17.34 14.64
C LYS A 78 -5.67 -17.14 16.04
N ALA A 79 -4.37 -16.89 16.13
CA ALA A 79 -3.67 -16.53 17.36
C ALA A 79 -3.90 -15.05 17.80
N ARG A 80 -4.91 -14.36 17.24
CA ARG A 80 -5.25 -12.95 17.50
C ARG A 80 -4.15 -11.94 17.15
N MET A 81 -3.20 -12.32 16.30
CA MET A 81 -2.13 -11.45 15.82
C MET A 81 -2.36 -11.00 14.38
N HIS A 82 -2.45 -9.69 14.16
CA HIS A 82 -2.54 -9.11 12.82
C HIS A 82 -1.15 -8.87 12.25
N VAL A 83 -0.74 -9.68 11.27
CA VAL A 83 0.62 -9.66 10.73
C VAL A 83 0.61 -9.22 9.26
N LYS A 84 1.50 -8.29 8.90
CA LYS A 84 1.69 -7.84 7.52
C LYS A 84 2.62 -8.78 6.75
N LYS A 85 2.52 -8.79 5.41
CA LYS A 85 3.43 -9.58 4.55
C LYS A 85 4.91 -9.29 4.85
N SER A 86 5.27 -8.02 5.00
CA SER A 86 6.64 -7.60 5.32
C SER A 86 7.13 -8.09 6.68
N GLU A 87 6.23 -8.29 7.65
CA GLU A 87 6.58 -8.80 8.98
C GLU A 87 6.84 -10.30 8.95
N VAL A 88 6.03 -11.08 8.22
CA VAL A 88 6.29 -12.51 7.99
C VAL A 88 7.66 -12.73 7.36
N LEU A 89 8.00 -11.95 6.34
CA LEU A 89 9.30 -12.04 5.68
C LEU A 89 10.45 -11.69 6.63
N ARG A 90 10.32 -10.63 7.43
CA ARG A 90 11.35 -10.26 8.42
C ARG A 90 11.48 -11.30 9.53
N ALA A 91 10.39 -11.93 9.95
CA ALA A 91 10.41 -13.01 10.92
C ALA A 91 11.12 -14.25 10.34
N GLY A 92 10.84 -14.60 9.08
CA GLY A 92 11.53 -15.67 8.36
C GLY A 92 13.04 -15.43 8.29
N LEU A 93 13.48 -14.21 7.95
CA LEU A 93 14.91 -13.87 7.94
C LEU A 93 15.57 -14.02 9.32
N LYS A 94 14.88 -13.61 10.40
CA LYS A 94 15.38 -13.80 11.77
C LYS A 94 15.49 -15.27 12.14
N ALA A 95 14.50 -16.09 11.75
CA ALA A 95 14.53 -17.53 11.99
C ALA A 95 15.68 -18.20 11.22
N LEU A 96 15.88 -17.84 9.95
CA LEU A 96 16.98 -18.35 9.13
C LEU A 96 18.36 -17.94 9.68
N ALA A 97 18.49 -16.75 10.25
CA ALA A 97 19.72 -16.28 10.88
C ALA A 97 20.09 -17.06 12.16
N GLY A 98 19.15 -17.76 12.78
CA GLY A 98 19.39 -18.62 13.95
C GLY A 98 19.81 -20.05 13.58
N LEU A 99 19.77 -20.44 12.31
CA LEU A 99 20.15 -21.79 11.86
C LEU A 99 21.67 -21.95 11.78
N ASN A 100 22.15 -23.19 11.95
CA ASN A 100 23.56 -23.50 11.71
C ASN A 100 23.88 -23.58 10.20
N ALA A 101 25.16 -23.53 9.84
CA ALA A 101 25.59 -23.46 8.43
C ALA A 101 25.10 -24.65 7.59
N THR A 102 25.04 -25.86 8.16
CA THR A 102 24.57 -27.07 7.47
C THR A 102 23.07 -27.02 7.22
N GLN A 103 22.28 -26.62 8.21
CA GLN A 103 20.83 -26.43 8.10
C GLN A 103 20.50 -25.35 7.07
N LEU A 104 21.23 -24.24 7.09
CA LEU A 104 21.02 -23.14 6.15
C LEU A 104 21.31 -23.58 4.70
N LYS A 105 22.42 -24.29 4.47
CA LYS A 105 22.76 -24.83 3.14
C LYS A 105 21.67 -25.76 2.62
N ARG A 106 21.19 -26.67 3.48
CA ARG A 106 20.11 -27.58 3.13
C ARG A 106 18.83 -26.82 2.77
N ALA A 107 18.40 -25.89 3.65
CA ALA A 107 17.20 -25.09 3.43
C ALA A 107 17.25 -24.28 2.12
N LEU A 108 18.41 -23.74 1.75
CA LEU A 108 18.59 -23.01 0.49
C LEU A 108 18.68 -23.94 -0.74
N SER A 109 19.19 -25.17 -0.58
CA SER A 109 19.28 -26.14 -1.68
C SER A 109 17.93 -26.72 -2.09
N GLU A 110 16.97 -26.77 -1.17
CA GLU A 110 15.60 -27.22 -1.42
C GLU A 110 14.76 -26.18 -2.18
N LEU A 111 15.25 -24.93 -2.31
CA LEU A 111 14.54 -23.87 -3.04
C LEU A 111 14.70 -24.03 -4.56
N GLU A 112 13.57 -23.99 -5.26
CA GLU A 112 13.57 -23.97 -6.72
C GLU A 112 14.13 -22.63 -7.23
N LYS A 113 15.19 -22.69 -8.04
CA LYS A 113 15.80 -21.49 -8.62
C LYS A 113 14.86 -20.89 -9.67
N ILE A 114 14.19 -19.81 -9.31
CA ILE A 114 13.38 -19.03 -10.24
C ILE A 114 14.33 -18.37 -11.26
N LYS A 115 14.15 -18.66 -12.56
CA LYS A 115 14.80 -17.90 -13.63
C LYS A 115 14.19 -16.50 -13.68
N THR A 116 14.75 -15.57 -12.90
CA THR A 116 14.25 -14.20 -12.83
C THR A 116 14.76 -13.35 -14.00
N GLY A 117 13.84 -12.91 -14.86
CA GLY A 117 13.96 -11.69 -15.65
C GLY A 117 12.96 -10.65 -15.14
N ARG A 118 13.09 -9.37 -15.56
CA ARG A 118 12.04 -8.37 -15.27
C ARG A 118 10.71 -8.87 -15.85
N PRO A 119 9.63 -8.98 -15.06
CA PRO A 119 8.32 -9.28 -15.63
C PRO A 119 8.00 -8.21 -16.68
N LYS A 120 7.69 -8.64 -17.92
CA LYS A 120 7.15 -7.73 -18.94
C LYS A 120 5.81 -7.24 -18.40
N LYS A 121 5.80 -5.99 -17.94
CA LYS A 121 4.65 -5.17 -17.53
C LYS A 121 3.30 -5.92 -17.48
N HIS A 122 2.78 -6.11 -16.27
CA HIS A 122 1.35 -6.02 -16.02
C HIS A 122 1.04 -4.65 -15.43
#